data_AF-A0A960M4H1-F1
#
_entry.id   AF-A0A960M4H1-F1
#
_cell.length_a   1.000
_cell.length_b   1.000
_cell.length_c   1.000
_cell.angle_alpha   90.00
_cell.angle_beta   90.00
_cell.angle_gamma   90.00
#
_symmetry.space_group_name_H-M   'P 1'
#
loop_
_entity.id
_entity.type
_entity.pdbx_description
1 polymer ?
#
loop_
_entity_poly.entity_id
_entity_poly.type
_entity_poly.pdbx_seq_one_letter_code
_entity_poly.pdbx_strand_id
1 'polypeptide(L)' 'MKKKNSLLVELFDELIAFQEKKLLNYAAEIIPNVTSDDILQPNDYDELENHPFFRYEEGVLKGIQTAKMAVLAKLRED' A
#
# COMPACT_ATOMS: atom_id res chain seq x y z
N MET A 1 25.62 -10.19 2.62
CA MET A 1 24.56 -9.37 3.24
C MET A 1 24.00 -8.32 2.29
N LYS A 2 24.78 -7.33 1.83
CA LYS A 2 24.28 -6.21 1.02
C LYS A 2 23.32 -6.59 -0.14
N LYS A 3 23.67 -7.58 -0.96
CA LYS A 3 22.80 -8.06 -2.05
C LYS A 3 21.46 -8.65 -1.56
N LYS A 4 21.46 -9.43 -0.47
CA LYS A 4 20.24 -10.00 0.12
C LYS A 4 19.34 -8.91 0.71
N ASN A 5 19.94 -7.90 1.34
CA ASN A 5 19.22 -6.75 1.88
C ASN A 5 18.55 -5.93 0.76
N SER A 6 19.24 -5.74 -0.37
CA SER A 6 18.68 -5.09 -1.57
C SER A 6 17.46 -5.85 -2.09
N LEU A 7 17.59 -7.17 -2.31
CA LEU A 7 16.50 -8.01 -2.81
C LEU A 7 15.27 -7.98 -1.88
N LEU A 8 15.48 -7.93 -0.57
CA LEU A 8 14.37 -7.84 0.38
C LEU A 8 13.65 -6.49 0.27
N VAL A 9 14.37 -5.38 0.15
CA VAL A 9 13.77 -4.06 -0.02
C VAL A 9 13.03 -3.96 -1.35
N GLU A 10 13.61 -4.47 -2.44
CA GLU A 10 12.97 -4.57 -3.76
C GLU A 10 11.66 -5.37 -3.69
N LEU A 11 11.65 -6.50 -2.98
CA LEU A 11 10.43 -7.29 -2.79
C LEU A 11 9.32 -6.49 -2.06
N PHE A 12 9.66 -5.69 -1.06
CA PHE A 12 8.68 -4.81 -0.42
C PHE A 12 8.15 -3.73 -1.37
N ASP A 13 9.01 -3.16 -2.21
CA ASP A 13 8.59 -2.20 -3.24
C ASP A 13 7.60 -2.83 -4.24
N GLU A 14 7.88 -4.05 -4.68
CA GLU A 14 6.97 -4.81 -5.56
C GLU A 14 5.63 -5.12 -4.87
N LEU A 15 5.65 -5.52 -3.60
CA LEU A 15 4.43 -5.79 -2.83
C LEU A 15 3.57 -4.52 -2.64
N ILE A 16 4.20 -3.38 -2.36
CA ILE A 16 3.52 -2.09 -2.24
C ILE A 16 2.87 -1.72 -3.56
N ALA A 17 3.62 -1.75 -4.66
CA ALA A 17 3.11 -1.38 -5.99
C ALA A 17 1.95 -2.29 -6.43
N PHE A 18 2.04 -3.59 -6.13
CA PHE A 18 0.95 -4.53 -6.40
C PHE A 18 -0.31 -4.19 -5.61
N GLN A 19 -0.16 -3.93 -4.30
CA GLN A 19 -1.28 -3.61 -3.42
C GLN A 19 -1.91 -2.26 -3.76
N GLU A 20 -1.12 -1.24 -4.11
CA GLU A 20 -1.61 0.07 -4.59
C GLU A 20 -2.45 -0.08 -5.86
N LYS A 21 -1.96 -0.88 -6.84
CA LYS A 21 -2.73 -1.17 -8.06
C LYS A 21 -4.04 -1.91 -7.75
N LYS A 22 -4.01 -2.87 -6.84
CA LYS A 22 -5.20 -3.60 -6.40
C LYS A 22 -6.21 -2.63 -5.76
N LEU A 23 -5.74 -1.75 -4.89
CA LEU A 23 -6.57 -0.74 -4.21
C LEU A 23 -7.21 0.24 -5.21
N LEU A 24 -6.44 0.72 -6.20
CA LEU A 24 -6.95 1.59 -7.26
C LEU A 24 -8.03 0.90 -8.10
N ASN A 25 -7.83 -0.37 -8.47
CA ASN A 25 -8.84 -1.12 -9.21
C ASN A 25 -10.15 -1.24 -8.43
N TYR A 26 -10.09 -1.53 -7.13
CA TYR A 26 -11.29 -1.56 -6.28
C TYR A 26 -11.93 -0.20 -6.12
N ALA A 27 -11.14 0.86 -5.93
CA ALA A 27 -11.67 2.21 -5.89
C ALA A 27 -12.41 2.55 -7.18
N ALA A 28 -11.86 2.15 -8.34
CA ALA A 28 -12.45 2.43 -9.65
C ALA A 28 -13.75 1.66 -9.92
N GLU A 29 -13.97 0.54 -9.24
CA GLU A 29 -15.26 -0.18 -9.24
C GLU A 29 -16.33 0.56 -8.42
N ILE A 30 -15.93 1.37 -7.43
CA ILE A 30 -16.84 2.11 -6.54
C ILE A 30 -17.09 3.53 -7.08
N ILE A 31 -16.01 4.23 -7.47
CA ILE A 31 -16.01 5.62 -7.92
C ILE A 31 -15.44 5.68 -9.34
N PRO A 32 -16.27 6.02 -10.34
CA PRO A 32 -15.80 6.20 -11.71
C PRO A 32 -14.72 7.28 -11.83
N ASN A 33 -13.66 7.01 -12.59
CA ASN A 33 -12.53 7.93 -12.86
C ASN A 33 -11.69 8.31 -11.64
N VAL A 34 -11.75 7.55 -10.54
CA VAL A 34 -10.84 7.72 -9.40
C VAL A 34 -9.38 7.58 -9.84
N THR A 35 -8.52 8.38 -9.23
CA THR A 35 -7.09 8.42 -9.53
C THR A 35 -6.25 7.80 -8.41
N SER A 36 -4.96 7.61 -8.68
CA SER A 36 -4.00 7.19 -7.65
C SER A 36 -3.87 8.21 -6.51
N ASP A 37 -4.13 9.48 -6.76
CA ASP A 37 -4.02 10.52 -5.73
C ASP A 37 -5.24 10.49 -4.80
N ASP A 38 -6.43 10.21 -5.36
CA ASP A 38 -7.68 10.12 -4.60
C ASP A 38 -7.65 8.96 -3.59
N ILE A 39 -7.04 7.82 -3.94
CA ILE A 39 -6.88 6.69 -3.01
C ILE A 39 -5.88 6.97 -1.88
N LEU A 40 -5.08 8.03 -1.96
CA LEU A 40 -4.21 8.46 -0.86
C LEU A 40 -4.99 9.24 0.19
N GLN A 41 -6.15 9.81 -0.16
CA GLN A 41 -7.05 10.55 0.72
C GLN A 41 -8.47 9.95 0.65
N PRO A 42 -8.66 8.65 0.95
CA PRO A 42 -9.96 8.01 0.78
C PRO A 42 -11.06 8.58 1.66
N ASN A 43 -10.68 9.29 2.73
CA ASN A 43 -11.59 9.97 3.64
C ASN A 43 -12.33 11.16 2.98
N ASP A 44 -11.86 11.64 1.83
CA ASP A 44 -12.53 12.67 1.03
C ASP A 44 -13.73 12.10 0.25
N TYR A 45 -13.90 10.78 0.24
CA TYR A 45 -14.96 10.06 -0.46
C TYR A 45 -15.72 9.15 0.51
N ASP A 46 -16.97 9.50 0.83
CA ASP A 46 -17.81 8.71 1.73
C ASP A 46 -17.97 7.26 1.27
N GLU A 47 -17.98 7.03 -0.06
CA GLU A 47 -18.09 5.71 -0.66
C GLU A 47 -16.83 4.85 -0.46
N LEU A 48 -15.65 5.44 -0.31
CA LEU A 48 -14.42 4.71 0.01
C LEU A 48 -14.25 4.56 1.52
N GLU A 49 -14.51 5.63 2.28
CA GLU A 49 -14.36 5.66 3.72
C GLU A 49 -15.23 4.60 4.42
N ASN A 50 -16.46 4.44 3.95
CA ASN A 50 -17.41 3.51 4.56
C ASN A 50 -17.43 2.13 3.88
N HIS A 51 -16.58 1.88 2.88
CA HIS A 51 -16.59 0.60 2.16
C HIS A 51 -15.64 -0.42 2.81
N PRO A 52 -16.18 -1.47 3.47
CA PRO A 52 -15.40 -2.32 4.36
C PRO A 52 -14.28 -3.08 3.64
N PHE A 53 -14.51 -3.53 2.41
CA PHE A 53 -13.48 -4.20 1.62
C PHE A 53 -12.37 -3.25 1.18
N PHE A 54 -12.71 -2.01 0.83
CA PHE A 54 -11.72 -1.01 0.45
C PHE A 54 -10.83 -0.66 1.65
N ARG A 55 -11.45 -0.36 2.79
CA ARG A 55 -10.73 -0.07 4.04
C ARG A 55 -9.86 -1.23 4.52
N TYR A 56 -10.31 -2.47 4.33
CA TYR A 56 -9.49 -3.65 4.62
C TYR A 56 -8.22 -3.69 3.75
N GLU A 57 -8.37 -3.55 2.44
CA GLU A 57 -7.24 -3.58 1.50
C GLU A 57 -6.28 -2.38 1.69
N GLU A 58 -6.81 -1.22 2.08
CA GLU A 58 -6.01 -0.07 2.50
C GLU A 58 -5.19 -0.40 3.76
N GLY A 59 -5.82 -1.02 4.76
CA GLY A 59 -5.14 -1.50 5.96
C GLY A 59 -4.00 -2.47 5.66
N VAL A 60 -4.19 -3.38 4.69
CA VAL A 60 -3.14 -4.29 4.21
C VAL A 60 -1.97 -3.50 3.62
N LEU A 61 -2.23 -2.49 2.78
CA LEU A 61 -1.18 -1.61 2.24
C LEU A 61 -0.38 -0.93 3.35
N LYS A 62 -1.06 -0.35 4.35
CA LYS A 62 -0.39 0.28 5.51
C LYS A 62 0.43 -0.73 6.31
N GLY A 63 -0.04 -1.97 6.44
CA GLY A 63 0.69 -3.06 7.07
C GLY A 63 1.99 -3.40 6.35
N ILE A 64 1.95 -3.53 5.02
CA ILE A 64 3.14 -3.80 4.19
C ILE A 64 4.16 -2.66 4.30
N GLN A 65 3.68 -1.40 4.21
CA GLN A 65 4.52 -0.21 4.37
C GLN A 65 5.18 -0.18 5.76
N THR A 66 4.43 -0.49 6.81
CA THR A 66 4.95 -0.58 8.19
C THR A 66 6.01 -1.66 8.32
N ALA A 67 5.79 -2.84 7.74
CA ALA A 67 6.76 -3.93 7.74
C ALA A 67 8.05 -3.55 6.99
N LYS A 68 7.94 -2.90 5.82
CA LYS A 68 9.10 -2.36 5.08
C LYS A 68 9.90 -1.39 5.95
N MET A 69 9.23 -0.47 6.64
CA MET A 69 9.89 0.49 7.51
C MET A 69 10.63 -0.19 8.67
N ALA A 70 10.04 -1.20 9.30
CA ALA A 70 10.69 -1.96 10.36
C ALA A 70 11.94 -2.71 9.84
N VAL A 71 11.86 -3.32 8.66
CA VAL A 71 13.01 -3.98 8.01
C VAL A 71 14.11 -2.96 7.70
N LEU A 72 13.79 -1.82 7.10
CA LEU A 72 14.76 -0.77 6.79
C LEU A 72 15.45 -0.23 8.05
N ALA A 73 14.72 -0.09 9.17
CA ALA A 73 15.30 0.31 10.44
C ALA A 73 16.32 -0.73 10.93
N LYS A 74 15.98 -2.03 10.88
CA LYS A 74 16.91 -3.09 11.28
C LYS A 74 18.15 -3.19 10.41
N LEU A 75 17.99 -3.01 9.10
CA LEU A 75 19.12 -2.98 8.17
C LEU A 75 20.08 -1.80 8.35
N ARG A 76 19.71 -0.76 9.11
CA ARG A 76 20.60 0.38 9.45
C ARG A 76 21.36 0.16 10.76
N GLU A 77 20.84 -0.69 11.65
CA GLU A 77 21.48 -1.05 12.92
C GLU A 77 22.60 -2.10 12.72
N ASP A 78 22.49 -2.91 11.66
CA ASP A 78 23.47 -3.94 11.24
C ASP A 78 24.60 -3.41 10.34
#